data_AF-A0A364V5D8-F1
#
_entry.id   AF-A0A364V5D8-F1
#
_cell.length_a   1.000
_cell.length_b   1.000
_cell.length_c   1.000
_cell.angle_alpha   90.00
_cell.angle_beta   90.00
_cell.angle_gamma   90.00
#
_symmetry.space_group_name_H-M   'P 1'
#
loop_
_entity.id
_entity.type
_entity.pdbx_description
1 polymer ?
#
loop_
_entity_poly.entity_id
_entity_poly.type
_entity_poly.pdbx_seq_one_letter_code
_entity_poly.pdbx_strand_id
1 'polypeptide(L)'
;MRVLAVHAHPDDESLWTGLTLAKLARLGAEVQVVTCTLGEEGEVIGDKYQPLAVAGGNGMLGGYRIAELQRALAQLGLAAEPTFLGGVGG
;
A
#
# COMPACT_ATOMS: atom_id res chain seq x y z
N MET A 1 3.86 17.57 14.22
CA MET A 1 3.89 16.19 14.75
C MET A 1 4.30 15.26 13.62
N ARG A 2 5.07 14.20 13.89
CA ARG A 2 5.48 13.21 12.89
C ARG A 2 4.87 11.86 13.24
N VAL A 3 4.36 11.14 12.25
CA VAL A 3 3.70 9.83 12.42
C VAL A 3 4.28 8.86 11.39
N LEU A 4 4.74 7.71 11.87
CA LEU A 4 5.15 6.60 11.04
C LEU A 4 4.16 5.44 11.26
N ALA A 5 3.51 5.02 10.19
CA ALA A 5 2.63 3.85 10.18
C ALA A 5 3.32 2.73 9.41
N VAL A 6 3.49 1.57 10.06
CA VAL A 6 4.14 0.41 9.46
C VAL A 6 3.10 -0.69 9.28
N HIS A 7 2.96 -1.17 8.05
CA HIS A 7 1.93 -2.11 7.62
C HIS A 7 2.55 -3.30 6.89
N ALA A 8 1.90 -4.46 6.95
CA ALA A 8 2.47 -5.67 6.37
C ALA A 8 2.33 -5.68 4.84
N HIS A 9 1.13 -5.36 4.34
CA HIS A 9 0.79 -5.44 2.91
C HIS A 9 0.16 -4.14 2.39
N PRO A 10 0.12 -3.95 1.05
CA PRO A 10 -0.57 -2.82 0.43
C PRO A 10 -2.10 -2.92 0.54
N ASP A 11 -2.73 -2.25 1.51
CA ASP A 11 -4.19 -2.16 1.79
C ASP A 11 -4.43 -1.99 3.30
N ASP A 12 -3.56 -2.58 4.11
CA ASP A 12 -3.58 -2.51 5.58
C ASP A 12 -3.64 -1.07 6.10
N GLU A 13 -2.97 -0.12 5.42
CA GLU A 13 -2.99 1.30 5.77
C GLU A 13 -4.38 1.91 5.60
N SER A 14 -5.13 1.45 4.61
CA SER A 14 -6.48 1.91 4.34
C SER A 14 -7.49 1.22 5.25
N LEU A 15 -7.34 -0.10 5.44
CA LEU A 15 -8.26 -0.95 6.20
C LEU A 15 -8.21 -0.68 7.70
N TRP A 16 -7.00 -0.58 8.27
CA TRP A 16 -6.84 -0.52 9.73
C TRP A 16 -6.67 0.90 10.25
N THR A 17 -6.03 1.78 9.48
CA THR A 17 -5.60 3.09 9.97
C THR A 17 -6.02 4.26 9.10
N GLY A 18 -6.70 4.05 7.98
CA GLY A 18 -6.91 5.07 6.94
C GLY A 18 -7.54 6.36 7.46
N LEU A 19 -8.63 6.26 8.22
CA LEU A 19 -9.29 7.43 8.80
C LEU A 19 -8.38 8.19 9.79
N THR A 20 -7.59 7.46 10.57
CA THR A 20 -6.63 8.04 11.51
C THR A 20 -5.52 8.77 10.76
N LEU A 21 -4.93 8.14 9.74
CA LEU A 21 -3.87 8.75 8.93
C LEU A 21 -4.36 10.02 8.24
N ALA A 22 -5.53 9.96 7.58
CA ALA A 22 -6.13 11.12 6.91
C ALA A 22 -6.45 12.27 7.89
N LYS A 23 -6.99 11.94 9.08
CA LYS A 23 -7.26 12.94 10.12
C LYS A 23 -5.97 13.61 10.60
N LEU A 24 -4.91 12.85 10.85
CA LEU A 24 -3.63 13.38 11.32
C LEU A 24 -2.98 14.27 10.26
N ALA A 25 -3.00 13.85 8.99
CA ALA A 25 -2.53 14.66 7.87
C ALA A 25 -3.32 15.99 7.76
N ARG A 26 -4.65 15.94 7.87
CA ARG A 26 -5.51 17.15 7.86
C ARG A 26 -5.20 18.11 9.02
N LEU A 27 -4.76 17.57 10.16
CA LEU A 27 -4.32 18.37 11.32
C LEU A 27 -2.87 18.88 11.19
N GLY A 28 -2.22 18.67 10.04
CA GLY A 28 -0.87 19.15 9.76
C GLY A 28 0.24 18.23 10.28
N ALA A 29 -0.05 16.95 10.55
CA ALA A 29 0.99 15.98 10.84
C ALA A 29 1.73 15.57 9.55
N GLU A 30 3.04 15.37 9.66
CA GLU A 30 3.84 14.70 8.63
C GLU A 30 3.67 13.19 8.82
N VAL A 31 2.93 12.55 7.91
CA VAL A 31 2.56 11.14 7.98
C VAL A 31 3.31 10.37 6.90
N GLN A 32 4.00 9.32 7.29
CA GLN A 32 4.68 8.39 6.38
C GLN A 32 4.13 6.97 6.60
N VAL A 33 3.93 6.25 5.51
CA VAL A 33 3.53 4.84 5.49
C VAL A 33 4.71 4.00 5.00
N VAL A 34 5.07 2.99 5.79
CA VAL A 34 6.03 1.95 5.42
C VAL A 34 5.28 0.64 5.25
N THR A 35 5.46 -0.01 4.11
CA THR A 35 4.85 -1.30 3.80
C THR A 35 5.93 -2.37 3.72
N CYS A 36 5.76 -3.49 4.44
CA CYS A 36 6.79 -4.51 4.57
C CYS A 36 6.95 -5.41 3.34
N THR A 37 5.90 -5.57 2.53
CA THR A 37 5.87 -6.45 1.36
C THR A 37 5.13 -5.79 0.19
N LEU A 38 5.21 -6.37 -1.02
CA LEU A 38 4.38 -5.92 -2.14
C LEU A 38 3.04 -6.67 -2.20
N GLY A 39 2.82 -7.66 -1.33
CA GLY A 39 1.61 -8.49 -1.34
C GLY A 39 1.51 -9.36 -2.59
N GLU A 40 2.64 -9.87 -3.08
CA GLU A 40 2.76 -10.68 -4.31
C GLU A 40 1.88 -11.93 -4.29
N GLU A 41 1.72 -12.54 -3.11
CA GLU A 41 0.94 -13.77 -2.90
C GLU A 41 -0.54 -13.51 -2.56
N GLY A 42 -0.98 -12.24 -2.63
CA GLY A 42 -2.35 -11.86 -2.30
C GLY A 42 -3.39 -12.48 -3.22
N GLU A 43 -4.61 -12.66 -2.70
CA GLU A 43 -5.76 -13.04 -3.51
C GLU A 43 -6.13 -11.93 -4.50
N VAL A 44 -6.56 -12.33 -5.70
CA VAL A 44 -7.05 -11.41 -6.72
C VAL A 44 -8.55 -11.62 -6.90
N ILE A 45 -9.31 -10.53 -6.85
CA ILE A 45 -10.77 -10.56 -7.00
C ILE A 45 -11.14 -10.33 -8.46
N GLY A 46 -11.82 -11.30 -9.06
CA GLY A 46 -12.37 -11.25 -10.41
C GLY A 46 -11.34 -11.50 -11.52
N ASP A 47 -11.85 -11.73 -12.73
CA ASP A 47 -11.05 -12.30 -13.82
C ASP A 47 -10.01 -11.33 -14.41
N LYS A 48 -10.27 -10.01 -14.32
CA LYS A 48 -9.48 -8.99 -15.02
C LYS A 48 -8.00 -9.01 -14.62
N TYR A 49 -7.71 -9.20 -13.34
CA TYR A 49 -6.35 -9.16 -12.80
C TYR A 49 -5.83 -10.53 -12.37
N GLN A 50 -6.65 -11.59 -12.46
CA GLN A 50 -6.25 -12.95 -12.14
C GLN A 50 -4.93 -13.38 -12.81
N PRO A 51 -4.62 -12.98 -14.07
CA PRO A 51 -3.33 -13.30 -14.70
C PRO A 51 -2.11 -12.71 -14.00
N LEU A 52 -2.27 -11.77 -13.06
CA LEU A 52 -1.17 -11.18 -12.29
C LEU A 52 -0.77 -12.00 -11.07
N ALA A 53 -1.67 -12.85 -10.57
CA ALA A 53 -1.42 -13.67 -9.39
C ALA A 53 -0.22 -14.62 -9.61
N VAL A 54 0.42 -15.03 -8.52
CA VAL A 54 1.47 -16.07 -8.56
C VAL A 54 0.88 -17.40 -9.04
N ALA A 55 -0.27 -17.79 -8.48
CA ALA A 55 -0.95 -19.03 -8.85
C ALA A 55 -1.61 -18.90 -10.24
N GLY A 56 -1.02 -19.56 -11.24
CA GLY A 56 -1.59 -19.64 -12.59
C GLY A 56 -1.47 -18.35 -13.42
N GLY A 57 -0.67 -17.38 -12.96
CA GLY A 57 -0.42 -16.11 -13.64
C GLY A 57 1.07 -15.84 -13.86
N ASN A 58 1.40 -14.55 -14.02
CA ASN A 58 2.75 -14.09 -14.29
C ASN A 58 3.49 -13.54 -13.05
N GLY A 59 2.88 -13.58 -11.87
CA GLY A 59 3.48 -13.11 -10.62
C GLY A 59 3.71 -11.60 -10.52
N MET A 60 3.11 -10.80 -11.40
CA MET A 60 3.29 -9.34 -11.43
C MET A 60 2.37 -8.58 -10.48
N LEU A 61 1.62 -9.28 -9.62
CA LEU A 61 0.66 -8.66 -8.69
C LEU A 61 1.32 -7.62 -7.78
N GLY A 62 2.49 -7.91 -7.21
CA GLY A 62 3.18 -6.96 -6.31
C GLY A 62 3.48 -5.63 -7.00
N GLY A 63 4.02 -5.69 -8.22
CA GLY A 63 4.28 -4.48 -9.01
C GLY A 63 3.01 -3.68 -9.33
N TYR A 64 1.89 -4.37 -9.55
CA TYR A 64 0.58 -3.72 -9.76
C TYR A 64 0.08 -3.03 -8.48
N ARG A 65 0.23 -3.69 -7.32
CA ARG A 65 -0.20 -3.19 -6.01
C ARG A 65 0.59 -1.97 -5.54
N ILE A 66 1.82 -1.75 -6.02
CA ILE A 66 2.55 -0.48 -5.77
C ILE A 66 1.71 0.71 -6.26
N ALA A 67 1.15 0.61 -7.47
CA ALA A 67 0.34 1.69 -8.04
C ALA A 67 -1.02 1.82 -7.33
N GLU A 68 -1.58 0.73 -6.81
CA GLU A 68 -2.77 0.78 -5.95
C GLU A 68 -2.51 1.52 -4.65
N LEU A 69 -1.40 1.19 -3.97
CA LEU A 69 -0.97 1.85 -2.74
C LEU A 69 -0.73 3.35 -2.96
N GLN A 70 0.01 3.73 -4.02
CA GLN A 70 0.22 5.13 -4.36
C GLN A 70 -1.12 5.89 -4.49
N ARG A 71 -2.11 5.30 -5.17
CA ARG A 71 -3.44 5.91 -5.30
C ARG A 71 -4.17 5.98 -3.97
N ALA A 72 -4.10 4.94 -3.14
CA ALA A 72 -4.73 4.93 -1.82
C ALA A 72 -4.15 6.02 -0.91
N LEU A 73 -2.83 6.13 -0.81
CA LEU A 73 -2.15 7.18 -0.03
C LEU A 73 -2.53 8.59 -0.50
N ALA A 74 -2.64 8.79 -1.82
CA ALA A 74 -3.09 10.06 -2.38
C ALA A 74 -4.53 10.40 -1.97
N GLN A 75 -5.44 9.42 -1.94
CA GLN A 75 -6.82 9.62 -1.46
C GLN A 75 -6.90 9.93 0.03
N LEU A 76 -5.95 9.43 0.84
CA LEU A 76 -5.82 9.77 2.25
C LEU A 76 -5.21 11.17 2.48
N GLY A 77 -4.85 11.90 1.41
CA GLY A 77 -4.23 13.21 1.48
C GLY A 77 -2.76 13.16 1.88
N LEU A 78 -2.10 12.02 1.69
CA LEU A 78 -0.68 11.83 1.99
C LEU A 78 0.15 12.15 0.75
N ALA A 79 1.16 12.99 0.91
CA ALA A 79 2.00 13.49 -0.20
C ALA A 79 3.18 12.56 -0.55
N ALA A 80 3.30 11.41 0.11
CA ALA A 80 4.48 10.56 0.04
C ALA A 80 4.29 9.39 -0.93
N GLU A 81 5.33 9.12 -1.74
CA GLU A 81 5.55 7.82 -2.35
C GLU A 81 5.59 6.74 -1.27
N PRO A 82 5.02 5.54 -1.50
CA PRO A 82 5.09 4.47 -0.54
C PRO A 82 6.55 4.09 -0.27
N THR A 83 6.88 3.94 1.01
CA THR A 83 8.19 3.43 1.41
C THR A 83 8.07 1.92 1.64
N PHE A 84 8.88 1.13 0.94
CA PHE A 84 8.93 -0.32 1.17
C PHE A 84 10.09 -0.65 2.10
N LEU A 85 9.84 -1.52 3.09
CA LEU A 85 10.89 -2.00 3.98
C LEU A 85 11.90 -2.83 3.17
N GLY A 86 13.17 -2.44 3.16
CA GLY A 86 14.21 -3.09 2.34
C GLY A 86 14.27 -2.62 0.89
N GLY A 87 13.26 -1.88 0.40
CA GLY A 87 13.14 -1.46 -0.99
C GLY A 87 12.14 -2.31 -1.78
N VAL A 88 11.96 -1.98 -3.06
CA VAL A 88 11.06 -2.74 -3.94
C VAL A 88 11.75 -4.06 -4.34
N GLY A 89 11.16 -5.20 -3.99
CA GLY A 89 11.64 -6.52 -4.37
C GLY A 89 12.58 -7.21 -3.37
N GLY A 90 12.83 -6.59 -2.20
CA GLY A 90 13.64 -7.15 -1.11
C GLY A 90 15.10 -6.74 -1.11
#